data_AF-A0A529LFH9-F1
#
_entry.id   AF-A0A529LFH9-F1
#
_cell.length_a   1.000
_cell.length_b   1.000
_cell.length_c   1.000
_cell.angle_alpha   90.00
_cell.angle_beta   90.00
_cell.angle_gamma   90.00
#
_symmetry.space_group_name_H-M   'P 1'
#
loop_
_entity.id
_entity.type
_entity.pdbx_description
1 polymer ?
#
loop_
_entity_poly.entity_id
_entity_poly.type
_entity_poly.pdbx_seq_one_letter_code
_entity_poly.pdbx_strand_id
1 'polypeptide(L)'
;VSALEELRATLNKEKRADRPKLTLLPFLMRAMVKAIAEQPNLNSLFDDEAGIIHQHEGIHIGIAAQTPNGLVVPVVKHAEARDLWDSAAEVNRLADAAKAGTASREELSGSTITIT
;
A
#
# COMPACT_ATOMS: atom_id res chain seq x y z
N VAL A 1 14.75 -13.87 -1.84
CA VAL A 1 13.33 -13.98 -1.37
C VAL A 1 13.16 -14.98 -0.23
N SER A 2 14.03 -16.00 -0.06
CA SER A 2 13.92 -17.02 1.01
C SER A 2 13.78 -16.47 2.43
N ALA A 3 14.68 -15.58 2.87
CA ALA A 3 14.65 -15.02 4.22
C ALA A 3 13.35 -14.24 4.54
N LEU A 4 12.78 -13.55 3.56
CA LEU A 4 11.52 -12.83 3.74
C LEU A 4 10.34 -13.81 3.90
N GLU A 5 10.33 -14.90 3.12
CA GLU A 5 9.32 -15.94 3.23
C GLU A 5 9.39 -16.68 4.58
N GLU A 6 10.60 -16.98 5.06
CA GLU A 6 10.83 -17.57 6.38
C GLU A 6 10.35 -16.65 7.51
N LEU A 7 10.69 -15.36 7.45
CA LEU A 7 10.20 -14.36 8.39
C LEU A 7 8.68 -14.28 8.37
N ARG A 8 8.08 -14.18 7.18
CA ARG A 8 6.62 -14.12 7.00
C ARG A 8 5.94 -15.38 7.56
N ALA A 9 6.51 -16.56 7.34
CA ALA A 9 5.98 -17.81 7.88
C ALA A 9 6.04 -17.83 9.41
N THR A 10 7.17 -17.43 9.99
CA THR A 10 7.37 -17.34 11.45
C THR A 10 6.39 -16.36 12.08
N LEU A 11 6.31 -15.14 11.56
CA LEU A 11 5.37 -14.12 12.06
C LEU A 11 3.92 -14.57 11.97
N ASN A 12 3.53 -15.28 10.90
CA ASN A 12 2.18 -15.82 10.79
C ASN A 12 1.88 -16.98 11.74
N LYS A 13 2.90 -17.78 12.12
CA LYS A 13 2.76 -18.87 13.10
C LYS A 13 2.56 -18.33 14.51
N GLU A 14 3.25 -17.24 14.84
CA GLU A 14 3.25 -16.63 16.18
C GLU A 14 2.23 -15.50 16.34
N LYS A 15 1.50 -15.14 15.29
CA LYS A 15 0.51 -14.06 15.35
C LYS A 15 -0.60 -14.40 16.34
N ARG A 16 -1.11 -13.37 17.00
CA ARG A 16 -2.35 -13.46 17.77
C ARG A 16 -3.56 -13.75 16.86
N ALA A 17 -4.62 -14.32 17.44
CA ALA A 17 -5.82 -14.70 16.70
C ALA A 17 -6.53 -13.50 16.04
N ASP A 18 -6.48 -12.32 16.66
CA ASP A 18 -7.08 -11.06 16.20
C ASP A 18 -6.36 -10.44 14.99
N ARG A 19 -5.14 -10.87 14.68
CA ARG A 19 -4.34 -10.29 13.60
C ARG A 19 -4.65 -10.90 12.24
N PRO A 20 -4.66 -10.11 11.14
CA PRO A 20 -4.78 -10.65 9.80
C PRO A 20 -3.57 -11.53 9.44
N LYS A 21 -3.74 -12.40 8.44
CA LYS A 21 -2.62 -13.15 7.85
C LYS A 21 -1.73 -12.19 7.05
N LEU A 22 -0.42 -12.22 7.28
CA LEU A 22 0.54 -11.46 6.49
C LEU A 22 0.81 -12.15 5.15
N THR A 23 0.48 -11.46 4.07
CA THR A 23 0.98 -11.74 2.71
C THR A 23 2.33 -11.03 2.50
N LEU A 24 2.88 -11.06 1.29
CA LEU A 24 4.09 -10.30 0.95
C LEU A 24 3.85 -8.79 0.89
N LEU A 25 2.63 -8.37 0.57
CA LEU A 25 2.32 -6.98 0.24
C LEU A 25 2.64 -5.98 1.37
N PRO A 26 2.29 -6.24 2.66
CA PRO A 26 2.68 -5.36 3.76
C PRO A 26 4.19 -5.16 3.90
N PHE A 27 5.00 -6.18 3.58
CA PHE A 27 6.46 -6.06 3.61
C PHE A 27 6.99 -5.20 2.48
N LEU A 28 6.41 -5.32 1.27
CA LEU A 28 6.75 -4.46 0.14
C LEU A 28 6.37 -3.01 0.42
N MET A 29 5.18 -2.76 0.99
CA MET A 29 4.77 -1.43 1.43
C MET A 29 5.77 -0.86 2.43
N ARG A 30 6.19 -1.64 3.44
CA ARG A 30 7.19 -1.19 4.41
C ARG A 30 8.55 -0.92 3.79
N ALA A 31 8.97 -1.74 2.82
CA ALA A 31 10.20 -1.53 2.08
C ALA A 31 10.15 -0.23 1.26
N MET A 32 9.03 0.04 0.58
CA MET A 32 8.82 1.29 -0.16
C MET A 32 8.84 2.51 0.75
N VAL A 33 8.17 2.46 1.90
CA VAL A 33 8.20 3.55 2.89
C VAL A 33 9.65 3.90 3.26
N LYS A 34 10.48 2.88 3.53
CA LYS A 34 11.91 3.10 3.84
C LYS A 34 12.68 3.65 2.64
N ALA A 35 12.46 3.08 1.45
CA ALA A 35 13.15 3.50 0.24
C ALA A 35 12.82 4.96 -0.13
N ILE A 36 11.56 5.37 0.01
CA ILE A 36 11.11 6.74 -0.25
C ILE A 36 11.69 7.71 0.79
N ALA A 37 11.79 7.31 2.07
CA ALA A 37 12.44 8.14 3.08
C ALA A 37 13.91 8.44 2.72
N GLU A 38 14.60 7.48 2.10
CA GLU A 38 15.98 7.64 1.62
C GLU A 38 16.06 8.34 0.25
N GLN A 39 15.02 8.23 -0.57
CA GLN A 39 14.93 8.80 -1.92
C GLN A 39 13.58 9.54 -2.12
N PRO A 40 13.40 10.72 -1.51
CA PRO A 40 12.10 11.41 -1.50
C PRO A 40 11.56 11.77 -2.87
N ASN A 41 12.45 11.98 -3.85
CA ASN A 41 12.09 12.28 -5.24
C ASN A 41 11.20 11.21 -5.87
N LEU A 42 11.25 9.96 -5.40
CA LEU A 42 10.38 8.87 -5.89
C LEU A 42 8.90 9.11 -5.60
N ASN A 43 8.58 9.97 -4.64
CA ASN A 43 7.22 10.28 -4.21
C ASN A 43 6.81 11.69 -4.68
N SER A 44 7.02 11.97 -5.97
CA SER A 44 6.76 13.29 -6.57
C SER A 44 5.89 13.20 -7.82
N LEU A 45 5.17 14.28 -8.09
CA LEU A 45 4.39 14.50 -9.30
C LEU A 45 5.04 15.62 -10.13
N PHE A 46 5.20 15.41 -11.43
CA PHE A 46 5.61 16.46 -12.35
C PHE A 46 4.37 17.13 -12.96
N ASP A 47 4.29 18.45 -12.83
CA ASP A 47 3.33 19.30 -13.50
C ASP A 47 3.96 19.83 -14.80
N ASP A 48 3.54 19.26 -15.92
CA ASP A 48 4.03 19.61 -17.26
C ASP A 48 3.68 21.05 -17.67
N GLU A 49 2.55 21.59 -17.19
CA GLU A 49 2.09 22.94 -17.56
C GLU A 49 2.89 24.02 -16.82
N ALA A 50 3.13 23.80 -15.52
CA ALA A 50 3.91 24.70 -14.69
C ALA A 50 5.42 24.47 -14.79
N GLY A 51 5.85 23.30 -15.27
CA GLY A 51 7.25 22.86 -15.26
C GLY A 51 7.79 22.63 -13.84
N ILE A 52 6.93 22.21 -12.89
CA ILE A 52 7.24 22.11 -11.46
C ILE A 52 7.17 20.65 -11.01
N ILE A 53 8.08 20.25 -10.12
CA ILE A 53 8.00 18.98 -9.40
C ILE A 53 7.39 19.23 -8.02
N HIS A 54 6.26 18.58 -7.74
CA HIS A 54 5.62 18.53 -6.43
C HIS A 54 6.05 17.28 -5.69
N GLN A 55 6.94 17.43 -4.71
CA GLN A 55 7.32 16.32 -3.83
C GLN A 55 6.29 16.16 -2.69
N HIS A 56 5.81 14.94 -2.46
CA HIS A 56 4.85 14.64 -1.41
C HIS A 56 5.57 14.09 -0.15
N GLU A 57 5.24 14.65 1.03
CA GLU A 57 5.73 14.11 2.31
C GLU A 57 4.97 12.84 2.72
N GLY A 58 3.65 12.82 2.54
CA GLY A 58 2.82 11.65 2.82
C GLY A 58 3.03 10.55 1.77
N ILE A 59 3.11 9.31 2.22
CA ILE A 59 3.29 8.14 1.34
C ILE A 59 1.93 7.45 1.23
N HIS A 60 1.29 7.57 0.07
CA HIS A 60 -0.03 7.00 -0.20
C HIS A 60 0.12 5.91 -1.25
N ILE A 61 0.06 4.66 -0.81
CA ILE A 61 0.36 3.52 -1.67
C ILE A 61 -0.93 3.02 -2.31
N GLY A 62 -1.05 3.19 -3.63
CA GLY A 62 -2.06 2.54 -4.45
C GLY A 62 -1.75 1.05 -4.61
N ILE A 63 -2.76 0.20 -4.48
CA ILE A 63 -2.66 -1.25 -4.65
C ILE A 63 -3.51 -1.64 -5.85
N ALA A 64 -2.88 -2.05 -6.95
CA ALA A 64 -3.62 -2.47 -8.13
C ALA A 64 -4.36 -3.79 -7.85
N ALA A 65 -5.68 -3.80 -8.03
CA ALA A 65 -6.53 -4.95 -7.76
C ALA A 65 -7.44 -5.23 -8.95
N GLN A 66 -7.37 -6.46 -9.46
CA GLN A 66 -8.32 -6.95 -10.45
C GLN A 66 -9.64 -7.31 -9.75
N THR A 67 -10.72 -6.67 -10.17
CA THR A 67 -12.09 -6.96 -9.70
C THR A 67 -12.95 -7.48 -10.85
N PRO A 68 -14.15 -8.02 -10.57
CA PRO A 68 -15.11 -8.38 -11.62
C PRO A 68 -15.51 -7.20 -12.53
N ASN A 69 -15.44 -5.97 -12.01
CA ASN A 69 -15.81 -4.74 -12.73
C ASN A 69 -14.62 -4.08 -13.44
N GLY A 70 -13.44 -4.71 -13.42
CA GLY A 70 -12.22 -4.18 -14.01
C GLY A 70 -11.11 -3.91 -12.99
N LEU A 71 -10.04 -3.28 -13.47
CA LEU A 71 -8.91 -2.87 -12.64
C LEU A 71 -9.28 -1.64 -11.81
N VAL A 72 -9.05 -1.70 -10.50
CA VAL A 72 -9.15 -0.55 -9.60
C VAL A 72 -7.89 -0.45 -8.75
N VAL A 73 -7.58 0.75 -8.26
CA VAL A 73 -6.37 1.02 -7.47
C VAL A 73 -6.78 1.69 -6.15
N PRO A 74 -7.27 0.92 -5.15
CA PRO A 74 -7.49 1.46 -3.82
C PRO A 74 -6.19 1.94 -3.17
N VAL A 75 -6.30 2.96 -2.31
CA VAL A 75 -5.17 3.70 -1.76
C VAL A 75 -5.06 3.49 -0.26
N VAL A 76 -3.95 2.92 0.17
CA VAL A 76 -3.55 2.92 1.58
C VAL A 76 -2.92 4.28 1.91
N LYS A 77 -3.70 5.16 2.55
CA LYS A 77 -3.23 6.47 3.00
C LYS A 77 -2.31 6.35 4.21
N HIS A 78 -1.35 7.28 4.27
CA HIS A 78 -0.33 7.38 5.32
C HIS A 78 0.36 6.05 5.62
N ALA A 79 0.86 5.37 4.58
CA ALA A 79 1.53 4.08 4.74
C ALA A 79 2.77 4.20 5.63
N GLU A 80 3.40 5.37 5.71
CA GLU A 80 4.51 5.67 6.62
C GLU A 80 4.16 5.52 8.10
N ALA A 81 2.90 5.77 8.45
CA ALA A 81 2.38 5.72 9.81
C ALA A 81 1.83 4.34 10.21
N ARG A 82 1.85 3.36 9.30
CA ARG A 82 1.29 2.02 9.52
C ARG A 82 2.38 0.99 9.78
N ASP A 83 2.10 0.05 10.69
CA ASP A 83 2.92 -1.13 10.86
C ASP A 83 2.52 -2.25 9.86
N LEU A 84 3.20 -3.40 9.93
CA LEU A 84 2.93 -4.54 9.04
C LEU A 84 1.50 -5.10 9.19
N TRP A 85 0.97 -5.13 10.41
CA TRP A 85 -0.34 -5.71 10.69
C TRP A 85 -1.46 -4.76 10.32
N ASP A 86 -1.29 -3.47 10.60
CA ASP A 86 -2.23 -2.42 10.20
C ASP A 86 -2.28 -2.27 8.67
N SER A 87 -1.13 -2.39 8.01
CA SER A 87 -1.06 -2.42 6.54
C SER A 87 -1.80 -3.63 5.98
N ALA A 88 -1.64 -4.81 6.58
CA ALA A 88 -2.35 -6.01 6.15
C ALA A 88 -3.87 -5.90 6.36
N ALA A 89 -4.31 -5.35 7.50
CA ALA A 89 -5.71 -5.14 7.77
C ALA A 89 -6.34 -4.16 6.77
N GLU A 90 -5.66 -3.06 6.49
CA GLU A 90 -6.15 -2.04 5.57
C GLU A 90 -6.19 -2.52 4.12
N VAL A 91 -5.17 -3.25 3.67
CA VAL A 91 -5.19 -3.91 2.36
C VAL A 91 -6.39 -4.85 2.22
N ASN A 92 -6.65 -5.67 3.23
CA ASN A 92 -7.79 -6.60 3.18
C ASN A 92 -9.12 -5.84 3.11
N ARG A 93 -9.29 -4.81 3.95
CA ARG A 93 -10.49 -3.96 3.97
C ARG A 93 -10.73 -3.31 2.61
N LEU A 94 -9.69 -2.72 2.02
CA LEU A 94 -9.76 -2.07 0.71
C LEU A 94 -9.99 -3.08 -0.42
N ALA A 95 -9.37 -4.26 -0.38
CA ALA A 95 -9.59 -5.30 -1.36
C ALA A 95 -11.04 -5.81 -1.33
N ASP A 96 -11.62 -5.97 -0.14
CA ASP A 96 -13.02 -6.37 0.02
C ASP A 96 -13.97 -5.27 -0.46
N ALA A 97 -13.71 -4.01 -0.11
CA ALA A 97 -14.49 -2.86 -0.59
C ALA A 97 -14.44 -2.73 -2.13
N ALA A 98 -13.26 -2.91 -2.71
CA ALA A 98 -13.04 -2.89 -4.16
C ALA A 98 -13.80 -4.01 -4.87
N LYS A 99 -13.69 -5.25 -4.38
CA LYS A 99 -14.42 -6.41 -4.93
C LYS A 99 -15.94 -6.26 -4.81
N ALA A 100 -16.41 -5.67 -3.71
CA ALA A 100 -17.82 -5.41 -3.47
C ALA A 100 -18.35 -4.18 -4.22
N GLY A 101 -17.48 -3.38 -4.85
CA GLY A 101 -17.86 -2.12 -5.51
C GLY A 101 -18.32 -1.03 -4.53
N THR A 102 -17.89 -1.10 -3.26
CA THR A 102 -18.28 -0.18 -2.19
C THR A 102 -17.15 0.76 -1.76
N ALA A 103 -15.97 0.66 -2.39
CA ALA A 103 -14.87 1.59 -2.17
C ALA A 103 -15.30 3.02 -2.51
N SER A 104 -15.09 3.93 -1.57
CA SER A 104 -15.40 5.35 -1.73
C SER A 104 -14.46 6.02 -2.73
N ARG A 105 -14.84 7.19 -3.23
CA ARG A 105 -14.00 7.98 -4.14
C ARG A 105 -12.66 8.34 -3.47
N GLU A 106 -12.72 8.67 -2.19
CA GLU A 106 -11.57 9.04 -1.37
C GLU A 106 -10.58 7.88 -1.19
N GLU A 107 -11.05 6.63 -1.27
CA GLU A 107 -10.23 5.42 -1.21
C GLU A 107 -9.66 5.02 -2.56
N LEU A 108 -10.18 5.56 -3.67
CA LEU A 108 -9.74 5.27 -5.03
C LEU A 108 -8.89 6.40 -5.63
N SER A 109 -8.52 7.40 -4.84
CA SER A 109 -7.80 8.58 -5.31
C SER A 109 -6.73 9.06 -4.34
N GLY A 110 -5.75 9.79 -4.87
CA GLY A 110 -4.67 10.40 -4.09
C GLY A 110 -3.51 9.46 -3.76
N SER A 111 -3.29 8.37 -4.50
CA SER A 111 -2.04 7.62 -4.40
C SER A 111 -0.89 8.45 -4.95
N THR A 112 0.24 8.41 -4.26
CA THR A 112 1.50 9.06 -4.68
C THR A 112 2.46 8.06 -5.32
N ILE A 113 2.26 6.76 -5.07
CA ILE A 113 3.00 5.65 -5.66
C ILE A 113 2.14 4.39 -5.68
N THR A 114 2.43 3.43 -6.58
CA THR A 114 1.58 2.24 -6.78
C THR A 114 2.39 0.94 -6.78
N ILE A 115 1.83 -0.11 -6.14
CA ILE A 115 2.26 -1.51 -6.26
C ILE A 115 1.27 -2.24 -7.15
N THR A 116 1.77 -3.03 -8.11
CA THR A 116 0.97 -3.81 -9.07
C THR A 116 1.24 -5.30 -8.96
#